data_AF-A0AAN9NBA8-F1
#
_entry.id   AF-A0AAN9NBA8-F1
#
_cell.length_a   1.000
_cell.length_b   1.000
_cell.length_c   1.000
_cell.angle_alpha   90.00
_cell.angle_beta   90.00
_cell.angle_gamma   90.00
#
_symmetry.space_group_name_H-M   'P 1'
#
loop_
_entity.id
_entity.type
_entity.pdbx_description
1 polymer ?
#
loop_
_entity_poly.entity_id
_entity_poly.type
_entity_poly.pdbx_seq_one_letter_code
_entity_poly.pdbx_strand_id
1 'polypeptide(L)'
;MSWQTYVDDHLMCDIDGTGHHLTAAAIIGHDGSVWAQSTSFPQIKSEEVSDIMKDFDEPGHLAPTGLHLAGVKYMVIQGESGAVIRGKKGSGGITIKKTGQALVFGSYEEPVTPGQCNMVVERLGDYLIDQARNSENRPRKENPNPFSEKQSSCEFGEKIRSMSWQTYVDDHLLCEIEGNHLTHAAIIGHDGSVWAKSGSFPQFKPEEITGIMNDFNEPGTLAPTGLYIGGTKYMVIQGEPGSVIRGKKGPGGVTVKKTNMALVIGIYDEPMTPGQCNMIVERLGDYLIEQGL
;
A
#
# COMPACT_ATOMS: atom_id res chain seq x y z
N MET A 1 7.64 -16.46 5.44
CA MET A 1 7.95 -16.39 4.00
C MET A 1 9.42 -16.03 3.85
N SER A 2 10.13 -16.61 2.89
CA SER A 2 11.53 -16.28 2.61
C SER A 2 11.64 -14.97 1.83
N TRP A 3 12.70 -14.20 2.06
CA TRP A 3 13.00 -12.99 1.29
C TRP A 3 13.08 -13.24 -0.22
N GLN A 4 13.52 -14.42 -0.62
CA GLN A 4 13.61 -14.84 -2.01
C GLN A 4 12.24 -14.84 -2.72
N THR A 5 11.16 -15.16 -2.02
CA THR A 5 9.80 -15.16 -2.57
C THR A 5 9.37 -13.76 -3.01
N TYR A 6 9.82 -12.71 -2.34
CA TYR A 6 9.54 -11.34 -2.77
C TYR A 6 10.29 -10.97 -4.05
N VAL A 7 11.51 -11.48 -4.23
CA VAL A 7 12.25 -11.26 -5.48
C VAL A 7 11.58 -12.00 -6.62
N ASP A 8 11.31 -13.30 -6.43
CA ASP A 8 10.81 -14.17 -7.49
C ASP A 8 9.37 -13.83 -7.89
N ASP A 9 8.48 -13.63 -6.92
CA ASP A 9 7.04 -13.46 -7.19
C ASP A 9 6.61 -11.99 -7.36
N HIS A 10 7.40 -11.02 -6.87
CA HIS A 10 7.00 -9.60 -6.87
C HIS A 10 7.93 -8.67 -7.67
N LEU A 11 9.25 -8.91 -7.69
CA LEU A 11 10.18 -8.07 -8.45
C LEU A 11 10.46 -8.60 -9.86
N MET A 12 10.51 -9.93 -10.02
CA MET A 12 10.84 -10.60 -11.28
C MET A 12 9.61 -11.09 -12.05
N CYS A 13 8.40 -10.70 -11.63
CA CYS A 13 7.17 -11.06 -12.33
C CYS A 13 6.90 -10.15 -13.54
N ASP A 14 6.01 -10.61 -14.42
CA ASP A 14 5.58 -9.84 -15.58
C ASP A 14 4.89 -8.54 -15.14
N ILE A 15 5.43 -7.42 -15.60
CA ILE A 15 4.91 -6.09 -15.35
C ILE A 15 3.66 -5.90 -16.20
N ASP A 16 2.50 -5.74 -15.56
CA ASP A 16 1.20 -5.43 -16.18
C ASP A 16 0.79 -6.37 -17.33
N GLY A 17 1.18 -7.65 -17.28
CA GLY A 17 0.84 -8.62 -18.33
C GLY A 17 1.47 -8.33 -19.70
N THR A 18 2.47 -7.44 -19.75
CA THR A 18 3.21 -7.09 -20.98
C THR A 18 4.20 -8.17 -21.41
N GLY A 19 4.47 -9.16 -20.56
CA GLY A 19 5.52 -10.17 -20.77
C GLY A 19 6.94 -9.61 -20.56
N HIS A 20 7.06 -8.44 -19.93
CA HIS A 20 8.33 -7.81 -19.60
C HIS A 20 8.56 -7.83 -18.10
N HIS A 21 9.79 -8.07 -17.67
CA HIS A 21 10.19 -8.15 -16.27
C HIS A 21 11.44 -7.29 -16.03
N LEU A 22 11.76 -7.05 -14.76
CA LEU A 22 13.02 -6.40 -14.39
C LEU A 22 14.21 -7.26 -14.85
N THR A 23 15.29 -6.61 -15.28
CA THR A 23 16.52 -7.29 -15.72
C THR A 23 17.19 -7.98 -14.54
N ALA A 24 17.17 -7.33 -13.38
CA ALA A 24 17.67 -7.88 -12.13
C ALA A 24 17.04 -7.17 -10.93
N ALA A 25 16.87 -7.88 -9.83
CA ALA A 25 16.37 -7.31 -8.58
C ALA A 25 17.06 -7.93 -7.36
N ALA A 26 17.08 -7.19 -6.24
CA ALA A 26 17.61 -7.69 -4.97
C ALA A 26 17.01 -6.96 -3.76
N ILE A 27 17.08 -7.63 -2.60
CA ILE A 27 16.74 -7.07 -1.29
C ILE A 27 17.97 -7.21 -0.42
N ILE A 28 18.49 -6.08 0.06
CA ILE A 28 19.77 -6.01 0.76
C ILE A 28 19.56 -5.21 2.05
N GLY A 29 20.06 -5.72 3.18
CA GLY A 29 20.01 -5.01 4.47
C GLY A 29 20.81 -3.70 4.44
N HIS A 30 20.51 -2.78 5.36
CA HIS A 30 21.27 -1.51 5.49
C HIS A 30 22.76 -1.73 5.84
N ASP A 31 23.11 -2.92 6.35
CA ASP A 31 24.47 -3.37 6.63
C ASP A 31 25.21 -3.90 5.39
N GLY A 32 24.54 -3.97 4.24
CA GLY A 32 25.05 -4.55 3.00
C GLY A 32 24.89 -6.07 2.89
N SER A 33 24.22 -6.71 3.85
CA SER A 33 23.93 -8.15 3.78
C SER A 33 22.87 -8.43 2.73
N VAL A 34 23.16 -9.31 1.76
CA VAL A 34 22.20 -9.70 0.73
C VAL A 34 21.17 -10.67 1.34
N TRP A 35 19.90 -10.26 1.38
CA TRP A 35 18.81 -11.08 1.92
C TRP A 35 18.13 -11.92 0.84
N ALA A 36 18.03 -11.37 -0.37
CA ALA A 36 17.55 -12.06 -1.56
C ALA A 36 18.07 -11.36 -2.81
N GLN A 37 18.26 -12.11 -3.89
CA GLN A 37 18.69 -11.55 -5.18
C GLN A 37 18.23 -12.43 -6.33
N SER A 38 17.99 -11.83 -7.48
CA SER A 38 17.81 -12.54 -8.74
C SER A 38 19.15 -13.11 -9.24
N THR A 39 19.09 -14.14 -10.08
CA THR A 39 20.29 -14.77 -10.66
C THR A 39 21.12 -13.80 -11.51
N SER A 40 20.46 -12.80 -12.09
CA SER A 40 21.08 -11.76 -12.93
C SER A 40 21.58 -10.54 -12.13
N PHE A 41 21.42 -10.53 -10.81
CA PHE A 41 21.83 -9.38 -10.00
C PHE A 41 23.35 -9.34 -9.83
N PRO A 42 23.99 -8.19 -10.09
CA PRO A 42 25.43 -8.08 -10.00
C PRO A 42 25.91 -8.10 -8.54
N GLN A 43 27.12 -8.61 -8.31
CA GLN A 43 27.70 -8.68 -6.96
C GLN A 43 28.12 -7.30 -6.47
N ILE A 44 27.30 -6.73 -5.60
CA ILE A 44 27.54 -5.43 -4.97
C ILE A 44 28.53 -5.54 -3.80
N LYS A 45 29.26 -4.46 -3.55
CA LYS A 45 30.15 -4.33 -2.38
C LYS A 45 29.44 -3.59 -1.24
N SER A 46 29.80 -3.89 0.00
CA SER A 46 29.27 -3.19 1.19
C SER A 46 29.59 -1.69 1.20
N GLU A 47 30.72 -1.30 0.61
CA GLU A 47 31.10 0.11 0.40
C GLU A 47 30.08 0.85 -0.46
N GLU A 48 29.61 0.22 -1.55
CA GLU A 48 28.61 0.80 -2.45
C GLU A 48 27.27 1.01 -1.72
N VAL A 49 26.87 0.06 -0.87
CA VAL A 49 25.67 0.19 -0.02
C VAL A 49 25.81 1.32 0.99
N SER A 50 27.00 1.48 1.57
CA SER A 50 27.27 2.55 2.53
C SER A 50 27.14 3.93 1.91
N ASP A 51 27.60 4.11 0.66
CA ASP A 51 27.47 5.38 -0.06
C ASP A 51 26.01 5.66 -0.47
N ILE A 52 25.23 4.63 -0.79
CA ILE A 52 23.78 4.73 -1.01
C ILE A 52 23.06 5.16 0.27
N MET A 53 23.42 4.58 1.42
CA MET A 53 22.84 4.96 2.70
C MET A 53 23.16 6.42 3.07
N LYS A 54 24.39 6.87 2.82
CA LYS A 54 24.75 8.29 2.99
C LYS A 54 23.93 9.21 2.11
N ASP A 55 23.62 8.83 0.86
CA ASP A 55 22.76 9.65 -0.01
C ASP A 55 21.31 9.71 0.47
N PHE A 56 20.82 8.66 1.13
CA PHE A 56 19.51 8.73 1.79
C PHE A 56 19.50 9.67 3.00
N ASP A 57 20.60 9.78 3.74
CA ASP A 57 20.73 10.69 4.88
C ASP A 57 21.06 12.13 4.44
N GLU A 58 21.85 12.28 3.37
CA GLU A 58 22.28 13.53 2.74
C GLU A 58 21.95 13.51 1.23
N PRO A 59 20.72 13.91 0.85
CA PRO A 59 20.30 13.90 -0.55
C PRO A 59 21.25 14.69 -1.45
N GLY A 60 21.81 14.02 -2.46
CA GLY A 60 22.75 14.62 -3.41
C GLY A 60 24.22 14.27 -3.17
N HIS A 61 24.53 13.47 -2.15
CA HIS A 61 25.87 12.90 -1.92
C HIS A 61 26.40 12.15 -3.15
N LEU A 62 25.55 11.39 -3.84
CA LEU A 62 25.90 10.63 -5.03
C LEU A 62 25.84 11.42 -6.33
N ALA A 63 25.34 12.67 -6.33
CA ALA A 63 25.23 13.46 -7.56
C ALA A 63 26.59 13.76 -8.22
N PRO A 64 27.68 14.11 -7.49
CA PRO A 64 29.00 14.37 -8.09
C PRO A 64 29.75 13.10 -8.52
N THR A 65 29.63 12.02 -7.73
CA THR A 65 30.39 10.78 -7.94
C THR A 65 29.67 9.81 -8.87
N GLY A 66 28.34 9.79 -8.83
CA GLY A 66 27.47 8.82 -9.48
C GLY A 66 27.21 7.60 -8.60
N LEU A 67 26.08 6.94 -8.84
CA LEU A 67 25.71 5.69 -8.17
C LEU A 67 26.54 4.54 -8.78
N HIS A 68 27.36 3.86 -7.96
CA HIS A 68 28.17 2.72 -8.41
C HIS A 68 27.57 1.42 -7.87
N LEU A 69 27.38 0.45 -8.77
CA LEU A 69 26.92 -0.90 -8.40
C LEU A 69 27.73 -1.94 -9.17
N ALA A 70 28.44 -2.79 -8.45
CA ALA A 70 29.37 -3.77 -9.00
C ALA A 70 30.37 -3.16 -9.99
N GLY A 71 30.85 -1.95 -9.70
CA GLY A 71 31.77 -1.21 -10.57
C GLY A 71 31.12 -0.55 -11.80
N VAL A 72 29.80 -0.65 -11.97
CA VAL A 72 29.05 0.07 -13.00
C VAL A 72 28.56 1.41 -12.47
N LYS A 73 28.92 2.50 -13.13
CA LYS A 73 28.46 3.85 -12.81
C LYS A 73 27.11 4.16 -13.49
N TYR A 74 26.14 4.58 -12.70
CA TYR A 74 24.85 5.11 -13.09
C TYR A 74 24.80 6.61 -12.81
N MET A 75 24.18 7.39 -13.71
CA MET A 75 23.89 8.80 -13.48
C MET A 75 22.70 8.92 -12.54
N VAL A 76 22.88 9.57 -11.40
CA VAL A 76 21.79 9.83 -10.46
C VAL A 76 20.80 10.79 -11.11
N ILE A 77 19.53 10.42 -11.10
CA ILE A 77 18.42 11.27 -11.56
C ILE A 77 17.51 11.59 -10.38
N GLN A 78 16.54 12.49 -10.59
CA GLN A 78 15.63 12.94 -9.54
C GLN A 78 14.87 11.75 -8.91
N GLY A 79 15.19 11.52 -7.63
CA GLY A 79 14.55 10.54 -6.76
C GLY A 79 13.52 11.17 -5.82
N GLU A 80 13.22 10.47 -4.73
CA GLU A 80 12.48 10.99 -3.57
C GLU A 80 13.47 11.06 -2.40
N SER A 81 13.68 12.26 -1.85
CA SER A 81 14.66 12.48 -0.77
C SER A 81 14.39 11.57 0.43
N GLY A 82 15.39 10.79 0.83
CA GLY A 82 15.30 9.87 1.96
C GLY A 82 14.49 8.59 1.71
N ALA A 83 13.88 8.42 0.54
CA ALA A 83 13.02 7.27 0.24
C ALA A 83 13.43 6.52 -1.04
N VAL A 84 13.70 7.22 -2.15
CA VAL A 84 13.97 6.58 -3.45
C VAL A 84 15.18 7.23 -4.12
N ILE A 85 16.15 6.40 -4.51
CA ILE A 85 17.27 6.80 -5.37
C ILE A 85 17.07 6.17 -6.75
N ARG A 86 17.31 6.96 -7.79
CA ARG A 86 17.18 6.51 -9.18
C ARG A 86 18.48 6.75 -9.93
N GLY A 87 18.91 5.74 -10.67
CA GLY A 87 20.09 5.78 -11.53
C GLY A 87 19.74 5.47 -12.98
N LYS A 88 20.36 6.16 -13.93
CA LYS A 88 20.20 5.90 -15.36
C LYS A 88 21.55 5.54 -16.00
N LYS A 89 21.55 4.56 -16.90
CA LYS A 89 22.71 4.15 -17.70
C LYS A 89 22.27 3.75 -19.11
N GLY A 90 22.51 4.61 -20.09
CA GLY A 90 22.10 4.35 -21.48
C GLY A 90 20.59 4.21 -21.61
N SER A 91 20.14 3.11 -22.20
CA SER A 91 18.73 2.72 -22.34
C SER A 91 18.14 2.05 -21.08
N GLY A 92 18.97 1.69 -20.10
CA GLY A 92 18.54 1.09 -18.85
C GLY A 92 18.71 2.01 -17.64
N GLY A 93 18.38 1.47 -16.47
CA GLY A 93 18.55 2.17 -15.21
C GLY A 93 18.30 1.27 -14.02
N ILE A 94 18.31 1.90 -12.85
CA ILE A 94 18.06 1.24 -11.59
C ILE A 94 17.24 2.15 -10.67
N THR A 95 16.36 1.54 -9.89
CA THR A 95 15.60 2.18 -8.83
C THR A 95 15.91 1.48 -7.51
N ILE A 96 16.15 2.26 -6.47
CA ILE A 96 16.47 1.80 -5.13
C ILE A 96 15.47 2.44 -4.16
N LYS A 97 14.66 1.63 -3.49
CA LYS A 97 13.72 2.09 -2.46
C LYS A 97 14.25 1.72 -1.08
N LYS A 98 14.37 2.71 -0.20
CA LYS A 98 14.68 2.51 1.22
C LYS A 98 13.45 2.03 1.96
N THR A 99 13.63 1.00 2.78
CA THR A 99 12.64 0.52 3.74
C THR A 99 13.18 0.66 5.16
N GLY A 100 12.39 0.28 6.17
CA GLY A 100 12.82 0.36 7.57
C GLY A 100 14.06 -0.47 7.92
N GLN A 101 14.31 -1.59 7.23
CA GLN A 101 15.43 -2.50 7.56
C GLN A 101 16.25 -2.95 6.34
N ALA A 102 15.76 -2.70 5.13
CA ALA A 102 16.38 -3.12 3.88
C ALA A 102 16.31 -2.04 2.79
N LEU A 103 17.01 -2.29 1.71
CA LEU A 103 17.00 -1.59 0.44
C LEU A 103 16.48 -2.56 -0.62
N VAL A 104 15.48 -2.13 -1.38
CA VAL A 104 14.93 -2.88 -2.51
C VAL A 104 15.52 -2.30 -3.79
N PHE A 105 16.20 -3.14 -4.55
CA PHE A 105 16.85 -2.80 -5.82
C PHE A 105 16.05 -3.40 -6.98
N GLY A 106 15.84 -2.61 -8.03
CA GLY A 106 15.34 -3.08 -9.31
C GLY A 106 16.06 -2.41 -10.47
N SER A 107 16.66 -3.23 -11.32
CA SER A 107 17.34 -2.83 -12.55
C SER A 107 16.47 -3.15 -13.75
N TYR A 108 16.45 -2.27 -14.73
CA TYR A 108 15.67 -2.42 -15.95
C TYR A 108 16.47 -2.03 -17.19
N GLU A 109 16.10 -2.59 -18.32
CA GLU A 109 16.58 -2.25 -19.66
C GLU A 109 15.38 -2.18 -20.63
N GLU A 110 15.56 -1.56 -21.80
CA GLU A 110 14.53 -1.54 -22.85
C GLU A 110 14.05 -2.97 -23.18
N PRO A 111 12.73 -3.21 -23.32
CA PRO A 111 11.66 -2.22 -23.48
C PRO A 111 11.04 -1.69 -22.18
N VAL A 112 11.53 -2.11 -21.01
CA VAL A 112 10.99 -1.66 -19.71
C VAL A 112 11.34 -0.20 -19.48
N THR A 113 10.33 0.59 -19.15
CA THR A 113 10.49 2.02 -18.89
C THR A 113 10.90 2.28 -17.43
N PRO A 114 11.54 3.44 -17.14
CA PRO A 114 11.83 3.83 -15.77
C PRO A 114 10.58 3.86 -14.86
N GLY A 115 9.43 4.26 -15.41
CA GLY A 115 8.17 4.31 -14.68
C GLY A 115 7.68 2.94 -14.23
N GLN A 116 7.79 1.93 -15.11
CA GLN A 116 7.47 0.54 -14.78
C GLN A 116 8.39 -0.01 -13.68
N CYS A 117 9.69 0.26 -13.76
CA CYS A 117 10.62 -0.17 -12.70
C CYS A 117 10.32 0.51 -11.36
N ASN A 118 10.02 1.81 -11.38
CA ASN A 118 9.66 2.56 -10.18
C ASN A 118 8.43 1.94 -9.50
N MET A 119 7.38 1.66 -10.28
CA MET A 119 6.15 1.07 -9.76
C MET A 119 6.41 -0.24 -9.03
N VAL A 120 7.18 -1.16 -9.62
CA VAL A 120 7.47 -2.49 -9.04
C VAL A 120 8.29 -2.38 -7.75
N VAL A 121 9.38 -1.60 -7.79
CA VAL A 121 10.30 -1.46 -6.65
C VAL A 121 9.67 -0.70 -5.49
N GLU A 122 8.98 0.40 -5.78
CA GLU A 122 8.34 1.24 -4.76
C GLU A 122 7.17 0.50 -4.11
N ARG A 123 6.35 -0.22 -4.88
CA ARG A 123 5.23 -1.03 -4.36
C ARG A 123 5.71 -2.11 -3.38
N LEU A 124 6.79 -2.83 -3.69
CA LEU A 124 7.33 -3.81 -2.75
C LEU A 124 7.93 -3.13 -1.52
N GLY A 125 8.67 -2.03 -1.69
CA GLY A 125 9.27 -1.33 -0.57
C GLY A 125 8.21 -0.77 0.40
N ASP A 126 7.13 -0.19 -0.11
CA ASP A 126 6.01 0.29 0.71
C ASP A 126 5.33 -0.87 1.45
N TYR A 127 5.12 -2.02 0.77
CA TYR A 127 4.60 -3.23 1.42
C TYR A 127 5.49 -3.68 2.59
N LEU A 128 6.81 -3.68 2.42
CA LEU A 128 7.75 -4.08 3.48
C LEU A 128 7.75 -3.10 4.67
N ILE A 129 7.60 -1.80 4.39
CA ILE A 129 7.47 -0.77 5.43
C ILE A 129 6.17 -0.99 6.23
N ASP A 130 5.05 -1.26 5.54
CA ASP A 130 3.76 -1.51 6.19
C ASP A 130 3.78 -2.79 7.04
N GLN A 131 4.41 -3.87 6.55
CA GLN A 131 4.59 -5.10 7.33
C GLN A 131 5.41 -4.86 8.62
N ALA A 132 6.48 -4.06 8.53
CA ALA A 132 7.29 -3.72 9.69
C ALA A 132 6.47 -2.96 10.74
N ARG A 133 5.65 -1.98 10.32
CA ARG A 133 4.77 -1.20 11.21
C ARG A 133 3.71 -2.07 11.89
N ASN A 134 3.16 -3.05 11.18
CA ASN A 134 2.18 -3.98 11.75
C ASN A 134 2.81 -4.97 12.75
N SER A 135 4.11 -5.26 12.63
CA SER A 135 4.84 -6.11 13.59
C SER A 135 5.12 -5.41 14.93
N GLU A 136 5.29 -4.08 14.93
CA GLU A 136 5.49 -3.27 16.13
C GLU A 136 4.18 -3.03 16.92
N ASN A 137 3.02 -3.10 16.26
CA ASN A 137 1.70 -2.95 16.88
C ASN A 137 1.13 -4.24 17.50
N ARG A 138 1.91 -5.33 17.58
CA ARG A 138 1.50 -6.53 18.32
C ARG A 138 1.76 -6.28 19.82
N PRO A 139 0.75 -6.38 20.70
CA PRO A 139 0.98 -6.21 22.13
C PRO A 139 2.01 -7.22 22.61
N ARG A 140 3.19 -6.73 23.01
CA ARG A 140 4.12 -7.51 23.82
C ARG A 140 3.35 -7.91 25.07
N LYS A 141 3.25 -9.22 25.35
CA LYS A 141 2.72 -9.70 26.62
C LYS A 141 3.48 -9.00 27.74
N GLU A 142 2.79 -8.12 28.45
CA GLU A 142 3.32 -7.39 29.59
C GLU A 142 3.79 -8.38 30.66
N ASN A 143 5.04 -8.24 31.10
CA ASN A 143 5.41 -8.61 32.46
C ASN A 143 5.48 -7.30 33.25
N PRO A 144 4.81 -7.22 34.42
CA PRO A 144 4.73 -5.97 35.16
C PRO A 144 5.98 -5.81 36.03
N ASN A 145 6.67 -4.68 35.90
CA ASN A 145 6.85 -3.77 37.03
C ASN A 145 7.57 -2.47 36.67
N PRO A 146 7.35 -1.42 37.48
CA PRO A 146 7.38 -0.04 37.02
C PRO A 146 8.70 0.62 37.39
N PHE A 147 9.29 1.38 36.47
CA PHE A 147 10.09 2.54 36.88
C PHE A 147 10.04 3.58 35.77
N SER A 148 9.48 4.72 36.15
CA SER A 148 9.35 5.93 35.35
C SER A 148 10.71 6.43 34.87
N GLU A 149 10.81 6.86 33.62
CA GLU A 149 11.64 8.03 33.31
C GLU A 149 11.25 8.74 32.00
N LYS A 150 10.73 9.97 32.21
CA LYS A 150 10.93 11.21 31.44
C LYS A 150 10.56 11.20 29.95
N GLN A 151 9.34 11.70 29.71
CA GLN A 151 8.97 12.44 28.51
C GLN A 151 9.82 13.72 28.39
N SER A 152 10.49 13.88 27.25
CA SER A 152 10.87 15.20 26.74
C SER A 152 10.96 15.17 25.21
N SER A 153 10.45 16.26 24.65
CA SER A 153 10.74 16.85 23.35
C SER A 153 9.92 16.45 22.12
N CYS A 154 9.08 17.44 21.75
CA CYS A 154 9.03 18.07 20.44
C CYS A 154 8.32 17.33 19.31
N GLU A 155 7.01 17.61 19.24
CA GLU A 155 6.22 17.62 18.01
C GLU A 155 6.84 18.56 16.96
N PHE A 156 7.43 17.99 15.92
CA PHE A 156 7.51 18.60 14.59
C PHE A 156 7.40 17.45 13.58
N GLY A 157 6.18 16.95 13.42
CA GLY A 157 5.84 15.95 12.42
C GLY A 157 5.46 16.63 11.12
N GLU A 158 6.44 17.00 10.31
CA GLU A 158 6.22 17.37 8.92
C GLU A 158 5.83 16.10 8.15
N LYS A 159 4.60 16.11 7.65
CA LYS A 159 3.83 14.97 7.15
C LYS A 159 4.38 14.49 5.81
N ILE A 160 5.36 13.58 5.80
CA ILE A 160 5.72 12.81 4.60
C ILE A 160 4.61 11.78 4.35
N ARG A 161 3.71 12.09 3.41
CA ARG A 161 2.63 11.19 2.97
C ARG A 161 3.19 10.06 2.09
N SER A 162 3.59 8.96 2.71
CA SER A 162 3.84 7.67 2.05
C SER A 162 2.54 7.15 1.39
N MET A 163 2.62 6.54 0.20
CA MET A 163 1.51 5.90 -0.54
C MET A 163 1.07 4.58 0.12
N SER A 164 0.68 4.65 1.40
CA SER A 164 0.04 3.56 2.11
C SER A 164 -1.42 3.41 1.65
N TRP A 165 -2.04 2.24 1.85
CA TRP A 165 -3.50 2.06 1.66
C TRP A 165 -4.32 3.11 2.41
N GLN A 166 -3.74 3.68 3.48
CA GLN A 166 -4.32 4.80 4.21
C GLN A 166 -4.47 6.06 3.35
N THR A 167 -3.58 6.31 2.38
CA THR A 167 -3.68 7.43 1.44
C THR A 167 -4.87 7.28 0.49
N TYR A 168 -5.22 6.05 0.09
CA TYR A 168 -6.45 5.82 -0.66
C TYR A 168 -7.69 6.11 0.19
N VAL A 169 -7.68 5.74 1.48
CA VAL A 169 -8.78 6.08 2.39
C VAL A 169 -8.84 7.59 2.65
N ASP A 170 -7.72 8.21 2.99
CA ASP A 170 -7.66 9.61 3.42
C ASP A 170 -7.84 10.59 2.26
N ASP A 171 -7.17 10.35 1.12
CA ASP A 171 -7.16 11.28 0.00
C ASP A 171 -8.23 10.96 -1.07
N HIS A 172 -8.74 9.72 -1.16
CA HIS A 172 -9.71 9.34 -2.18
C HIS A 172 -11.10 9.00 -1.62
N LEU A 173 -11.21 8.34 -0.46
CA LEU A 173 -12.52 8.03 0.15
C LEU A 173 -13.03 9.15 1.07
N LEU A 174 -12.17 9.71 1.91
CA LEU A 174 -12.50 10.81 2.83
C LEU A 174 -12.31 12.18 2.17
N CYS A 175 -12.33 12.25 0.84
CA CYS A 175 -12.23 13.52 0.13
C CYS A 175 -13.52 14.34 0.28
N GLU A 176 -13.39 15.67 0.21
CA GLU A 176 -14.53 16.58 0.19
C GLU A 176 -15.25 16.51 -1.16
N ILE A 177 -16.55 16.21 -1.13
CA ILE A 177 -17.42 16.26 -2.30
C ILE A 177 -18.59 17.21 -2.02
N GLU A 178 -18.63 18.31 -2.77
CA GLU A 178 -19.72 19.30 -2.69
C GLU A 178 -19.96 19.81 -1.25
N GLY A 179 -18.90 19.94 -0.45
CA GLY A 179 -18.97 20.35 0.97
C GLY A 179 -19.17 19.22 1.97
N ASN A 180 -19.32 17.97 1.51
CA ASN A 180 -19.62 16.80 2.33
C ASN A 180 -18.46 15.79 2.33
N HIS A 181 -18.42 14.95 3.35
CA HIS A 181 -17.40 13.89 3.49
C HIS A 181 -18.07 12.60 3.94
N LEU A 182 -17.50 11.46 3.55
CA LEU A 182 -17.89 10.18 4.15
C LEU A 182 -17.63 10.22 5.66
N THR A 183 -18.58 9.70 6.43
CA THR A 183 -18.44 9.60 7.89
C THR A 183 -17.36 8.59 8.25
N HIS A 184 -17.34 7.46 7.53
CA HIS A 184 -16.34 6.42 7.70
C HIS A 184 -16.02 5.74 6.38
N ALA A 185 -14.77 5.31 6.20
CA ALA A 185 -14.35 4.57 5.02
C ALA A 185 -13.33 3.50 5.38
N ALA A 186 -13.33 2.38 4.64
CA ALA A 186 -12.35 1.31 4.82
C ALA A 186 -12.12 0.54 3.53
N ILE A 187 -10.93 -0.04 3.42
CA ILE A 187 -10.53 -1.02 2.41
C ILE A 187 -10.18 -2.30 3.16
N ILE A 188 -10.89 -3.37 2.86
CA ILE A 188 -10.81 -4.65 3.58
C ILE A 188 -10.58 -5.76 2.55
N GLY A 189 -9.61 -6.64 2.76
CA GLY A 189 -9.43 -7.84 1.93
C GLY A 189 -10.64 -8.77 2.02
N HIS A 190 -10.83 -9.63 1.01
CA HIS A 190 -11.91 -10.64 1.03
C HIS A 190 -11.82 -11.64 2.19
N ASP A 191 -10.63 -11.78 2.78
CA ASP A 191 -10.34 -12.58 3.97
C ASP A 191 -10.75 -11.88 5.29
N GLY A 192 -11.21 -10.63 5.22
CA GLY A 192 -11.54 -9.80 6.38
C GLY A 192 -10.34 -9.02 6.96
N SER A 193 -9.16 -9.10 6.34
CA SER A 193 -7.99 -8.32 6.77
C SER A 193 -8.20 -6.84 6.45
N VAL A 194 -7.98 -5.96 7.44
CA VAL A 194 -8.09 -4.50 7.24
C VAL A 194 -6.83 -3.99 6.56
N TRP A 195 -6.96 -3.48 5.34
CA TRP A 195 -5.84 -2.86 4.61
C TRP A 195 -5.69 -1.40 4.97
N ALA A 196 -6.82 -0.68 5.08
CA ALA A 196 -6.87 0.67 5.62
C ALA A 196 -8.28 1.00 6.11
N LYS A 197 -8.39 1.94 7.05
CA LYS A 197 -9.67 2.40 7.57
C LYS A 197 -9.57 3.81 8.12
N SER A 198 -10.68 4.53 8.16
CA SER A 198 -10.75 5.81 8.87
C SER A 198 -10.60 5.58 10.38
N GLY A 199 -10.07 6.58 11.09
CA GLY A 199 -9.79 6.47 12.53
C GLY A 199 -11.03 6.12 13.38
N SER A 200 -12.21 6.53 12.93
CA SER A 200 -13.50 6.27 13.57
C SER A 200 -14.27 5.05 13.01
N PHE A 201 -13.70 4.30 12.07
CA PHE A 201 -14.44 3.21 11.40
C PHE A 201 -14.94 2.16 12.42
N PRO A 202 -16.23 1.78 12.38
CA PRO A 202 -16.80 0.84 13.35
C PRO A 202 -16.06 -0.50 13.39
N GLN A 203 -15.86 -1.04 14.59
CA GLN A 203 -15.25 -2.36 14.75
C GLN A 203 -16.22 -3.44 14.28
N PHE A 204 -15.95 -4.01 13.11
CA PHE A 204 -16.74 -5.08 12.52
C PHE A 204 -16.32 -6.46 13.02
N LYS A 205 -17.19 -7.44 12.83
CA LYS A 205 -16.91 -8.86 13.13
C LYS A 205 -16.61 -9.64 11.85
N PRO A 206 -15.80 -10.71 11.90
CA PRO A 206 -15.50 -11.51 10.71
C PRO A 206 -16.74 -12.11 10.02
N GLU A 207 -17.79 -12.41 10.80
CA GLU A 207 -19.05 -12.93 10.26
C GLU A 207 -19.78 -11.90 9.38
N GLU A 208 -19.59 -10.61 9.65
CA GLU A 208 -20.17 -9.52 8.86
C GLU A 208 -19.54 -9.47 7.46
N ILE A 209 -18.21 -9.60 7.36
CA ILE A 209 -17.51 -9.66 6.07
C ILE A 209 -17.86 -10.92 5.30
N THR A 210 -17.96 -12.05 6.00
CA THR A 210 -18.39 -13.32 5.39
C THR A 210 -19.80 -13.20 4.80
N GLY A 211 -20.72 -12.55 5.51
CA GLY A 211 -22.08 -12.29 5.03
C GLY A 211 -22.10 -11.40 3.77
N ILE A 212 -21.28 -10.35 3.74
CA ILE A 212 -21.11 -9.48 2.57
C ILE A 212 -20.57 -10.27 1.36
N MET A 213 -19.55 -11.09 1.56
CA MET A 213 -18.98 -11.91 0.50
C MET A 213 -19.97 -12.94 -0.04
N ASN A 214 -20.79 -13.53 0.84
CA ASN A 214 -21.87 -14.42 0.44
C ASN A 214 -22.91 -13.71 -0.42
N ASP A 215 -23.29 -12.46 -0.10
CA ASP A 215 -24.24 -11.69 -0.93
C ASP A 215 -23.67 -11.30 -2.29
N PHE A 216 -22.36 -11.09 -2.39
CA PHE A 216 -21.72 -10.92 -3.71
C PHE A 216 -21.73 -12.19 -4.56
N ASN A 217 -21.65 -13.36 -3.93
CA ASN A 217 -21.71 -14.66 -4.63
C ASN A 217 -23.15 -15.08 -4.95
N GLU A 218 -24.07 -14.80 -4.02
CA GLU A 218 -25.50 -15.09 -4.10
C GLU A 218 -26.30 -13.81 -3.78
N PRO A 219 -26.57 -12.97 -4.80
CA PRO A 219 -27.28 -11.70 -4.61
C PRO A 219 -28.64 -11.86 -3.95
N GLY A 220 -28.87 -11.13 -2.86
CA GLY A 220 -30.14 -11.12 -2.13
C GLY A 220 -30.16 -11.96 -0.86
N THR A 221 -29.06 -12.63 -0.50
CA THR A 221 -28.92 -13.35 0.77
C THR A 221 -28.95 -12.42 1.98
N LEU A 222 -28.48 -11.17 1.84
CA LEU A 222 -28.56 -10.15 2.89
C LEU A 222 -29.87 -9.36 2.90
N ALA A 223 -30.73 -9.46 1.88
CA ALA A 223 -32.01 -8.77 1.85
C ALA A 223 -32.96 -9.12 3.03
N PRO A 224 -33.13 -10.41 3.43
CA PRO A 224 -34.00 -10.78 4.55
C PRO A 224 -33.37 -10.53 5.93
N THR A 225 -32.05 -10.61 6.06
CA THR A 225 -31.33 -10.51 7.34
C THR A 225 -30.86 -9.09 7.65
N GLY A 226 -30.54 -8.32 6.61
CA GLY A 226 -29.94 -6.99 6.66
C GLY A 226 -28.41 -7.03 6.60
N LEU A 227 -27.81 -5.94 6.11
CA LEU A 227 -26.36 -5.74 6.10
C LEU A 227 -25.89 -5.26 7.48
N TYR A 228 -24.93 -5.94 8.09
CA TYR A 228 -24.37 -5.54 9.38
C TYR A 228 -22.94 -5.04 9.19
N ILE A 229 -22.64 -3.86 9.72
CA ILE A 229 -21.27 -3.31 9.76
C ILE A 229 -21.06 -2.71 11.14
N GLY A 230 -20.13 -3.29 11.91
CA GLY A 230 -19.84 -2.84 13.27
C GLY A 230 -21.01 -2.97 14.21
N GLY A 231 -21.78 -4.06 14.09
CA GLY A 231 -23.01 -4.31 14.86
C GLY A 231 -24.21 -3.44 14.46
N THR A 232 -24.03 -2.49 13.54
CA THR A 232 -25.12 -1.65 13.04
C THR A 232 -25.81 -2.33 11.86
N LYS A 233 -27.13 -2.51 11.96
CA LYS A 233 -27.97 -3.03 10.88
C LYS A 233 -28.34 -1.93 9.88
N TYR A 234 -28.09 -2.20 8.61
CA TYR A 234 -28.51 -1.43 7.44
C TYR A 234 -29.51 -2.25 6.62
N MET A 235 -30.55 -1.59 6.11
CA MET A 235 -31.50 -2.20 5.18
C MET A 235 -30.87 -2.26 3.79
N VAL A 236 -30.73 -3.44 3.22
CA VAL A 236 -30.20 -3.61 1.86
C VAL A 236 -31.16 -2.98 0.86
N ILE A 237 -30.62 -2.15 -0.02
CA ILE A 237 -31.35 -1.52 -1.14
C ILE A 237 -30.74 -1.98 -2.46
N GLN A 238 -31.35 -1.57 -3.58
CA GLN A 238 -30.91 -1.99 -4.91
C GLN A 238 -29.45 -1.58 -5.18
N GLY A 239 -28.59 -2.59 -5.25
CA GLY A 239 -27.19 -2.52 -5.66
C GLY A 239 -26.98 -3.03 -7.09
N GLU A 240 -25.74 -3.35 -7.42
CA GLU A 240 -25.36 -4.06 -8.65
C GLU A 240 -24.99 -5.51 -8.29
N PRO A 241 -25.72 -6.52 -8.79
CA PRO A 241 -25.46 -7.92 -8.47
C PRO A 241 -24.01 -8.30 -8.74
N GLY A 242 -23.33 -8.83 -7.72
CA GLY A 242 -21.94 -9.28 -7.81
C GLY A 242 -20.87 -8.17 -7.78
N SER A 243 -21.27 -6.89 -7.78
CA SER A 243 -20.32 -5.76 -7.84
C SER A 243 -20.52 -4.74 -6.73
N VAL A 244 -21.75 -4.32 -6.45
CA VAL A 244 -22.05 -3.26 -5.46
C VAL A 244 -23.19 -3.67 -4.56
N ILE A 245 -22.98 -3.60 -3.24
CA ILE A 245 -24.03 -3.72 -2.23
C ILE A 245 -24.27 -2.33 -1.63
N ARG A 246 -25.54 -1.96 -1.49
CA ARG A 246 -25.95 -0.69 -0.91
C ARG A 246 -26.87 -0.95 0.28
N GLY A 247 -26.64 -0.22 1.36
CA GLY A 247 -27.43 -0.28 2.59
C GLY A 247 -27.89 1.10 3.03
N LYS A 248 -29.09 1.18 3.61
CA LYS A 248 -29.64 2.43 4.16
C LYS A 248 -29.98 2.27 5.64
N LYS A 249 -29.72 3.30 6.45
CA LYS A 249 -30.11 3.37 7.86
C LYS A 249 -30.57 4.79 8.18
N GLY A 250 -31.89 4.99 8.19
CA GLY A 250 -32.46 6.32 8.40
C GLY A 250 -31.99 7.31 7.33
N PRO A 251 -31.41 8.47 7.70
CA PRO A 251 -30.89 9.44 6.75
C PRO A 251 -29.56 9.01 6.09
N GLY A 252 -28.72 8.26 6.82
CA GLY A 252 -27.45 7.75 6.34
C GLY A 252 -27.53 6.40 5.63
N GLY A 253 -26.36 5.88 5.25
CA GLY A 253 -26.24 4.63 4.55
C GLY A 253 -24.81 4.16 4.38
N VAL A 254 -24.65 3.10 3.61
CA VAL A 254 -23.36 2.48 3.33
C VAL A 254 -23.35 1.93 1.91
N THR A 255 -22.21 2.07 1.25
CA THR A 255 -21.93 1.47 -0.05
C THR A 255 -20.71 0.59 0.07
N VAL A 256 -20.81 -0.62 -0.49
CA VAL A 256 -19.74 -1.61 -0.53
C VAL A 256 -19.51 -2.01 -1.97
N LYS A 257 -18.30 -1.76 -2.49
CA LYS A 257 -17.87 -2.17 -3.84
C LYS A 257 -16.87 -3.31 -3.72
N LYS A 258 -17.11 -4.39 -4.47
CA LYS A 258 -16.19 -5.52 -4.58
C LYS A 258 -15.17 -5.27 -5.68
N THR A 259 -13.89 -5.49 -5.37
CA THR A 259 -12.76 -5.54 -6.32
C THR A 259 -12.28 -6.99 -6.47
N ASN A 260 -11.17 -7.23 -7.18
CA ASN A 260 -10.66 -8.59 -7.36
C ASN A 260 -10.15 -9.21 -6.04
N MET A 261 -9.61 -8.39 -5.13
CA MET A 261 -9.00 -8.86 -3.88
C MET A 261 -9.53 -8.15 -2.62
N ALA A 262 -10.28 -7.06 -2.76
CA ALA A 262 -10.74 -6.23 -1.66
C ALA A 262 -12.22 -5.82 -1.76
N LEU A 263 -12.69 -5.22 -0.67
CA LEU A 263 -13.97 -4.58 -0.45
C LEU A 263 -13.70 -3.13 -0.08
N VAL A 264 -14.21 -2.22 -0.87
CA VAL A 264 -14.19 -0.78 -0.58
C VAL A 264 -15.51 -0.42 0.08
N ILE A 265 -15.46 0.09 1.31
CA ILE A 265 -16.63 0.42 2.13
C ILE A 265 -16.64 1.92 2.40
N GLY A 266 -17.77 2.58 2.11
CA GLY A 266 -18.02 3.96 2.49
C GLY A 266 -19.33 4.08 3.25
N ILE A 267 -19.28 4.63 4.46
CA ILE A 267 -20.43 4.93 5.32
C ILE A 267 -20.62 6.45 5.30
N TYR A 268 -21.84 6.88 5.08
CA TYR A 268 -22.21 8.28 5.05
C TYR A 268 -23.43 8.55 5.94
N ASP A 269 -23.56 9.82 6.34
CA ASP A 269 -24.70 10.35 7.07
C ASP A 269 -25.10 11.70 6.47
N GLU A 270 -26.24 12.25 6.90
CA GLU A 270 -26.64 13.61 6.50
C GLU A 270 -25.54 14.64 6.82
N PRO A 271 -25.28 15.62 5.94
CA PRO A 271 -26.05 16.02 4.76
C PRO A 271 -25.67 15.30 3.44
N MET A 272 -24.84 14.26 3.50
CA MET A 272 -24.35 13.56 2.31
C MET A 272 -25.44 12.68 1.68
N THR A 273 -25.55 12.71 0.35
CA THR A 273 -26.53 11.90 -0.37
C THR A 273 -25.99 10.50 -0.71
N PRO A 274 -26.86 9.49 -0.88
CA PRO A 274 -26.44 8.16 -1.33
C PRO A 274 -25.66 8.20 -2.65
N GLY A 275 -26.04 9.09 -3.58
CA GLY A 275 -25.38 9.23 -4.88
C GLY A 275 -23.93 9.71 -4.76
N GLN A 276 -23.66 10.65 -3.85
CA GLN A 276 -22.30 11.12 -3.57
C GLN A 276 -21.43 9.99 -3.00
N CYS A 277 -21.97 9.20 -2.05
CA CYS A 277 -21.22 8.07 -1.49
C CYS A 277 -20.91 7.00 -2.54
N ASN A 278 -21.91 6.63 -3.35
CA ASN A 278 -21.74 5.67 -4.44
C ASN A 278 -20.62 6.09 -5.39
N MET A 279 -20.62 7.35 -5.82
CA MET A 279 -19.62 7.85 -6.76
C MET A 279 -18.19 7.71 -6.23
N ILE A 280 -17.96 7.99 -4.94
CA ILE A 280 -16.63 7.89 -4.32
C ILE A 280 -16.17 6.42 -4.23
N VAL A 281 -17.03 5.58 -3.65
CA VAL A 281 -16.69 4.18 -3.36
C VAL A 281 -16.53 3.39 -4.65
N GLU A 282 -17.43 3.58 -5.62
CA GLU A 282 -17.41 2.86 -6.88
C GLU A 282 -16.24 3.31 -7.76
N ARG A 283 -15.96 4.62 -7.86
CA ARG A 283 -14.80 5.13 -8.63
C ARG A 283 -13.48 4.57 -8.11
N LEU A 284 -13.28 4.54 -6.78
CA LEU A 284 -12.07 3.95 -6.23
C LEU A 284 -12.01 2.44 -6.49
N GLY A 285 -13.12 1.73 -6.32
CA GLY A 285 -13.14 0.30 -6.59
C GLY A 285 -12.89 -0.05 -8.05
N ASP A 286 -13.44 0.71 -9.00
CA ASP A 286 -13.17 0.53 -10.43
C ASP A 286 -11.69 0.78 -10.75
N TYR A 287 -11.10 1.84 -10.18
CA TYR A 287 -9.66 2.08 -10.30
C TYR A 287 -8.83 0.90 -9.78
N LEU A 288 -9.17 0.36 -8.61
CA LEU A 288 -8.47 -0.81 -8.07
C LEU A 288 -8.61 -2.04 -8.98
N ILE A 289 -9.79 -2.28 -9.55
CA ILE A 289 -10.02 -3.36 -10.50
C ILE A 289 -9.16 -3.18 -11.76
N GLU A 290 -9.08 -1.96 -12.30
CA GLU A 290 -8.23 -1.64 -13.45
C GLU A 290 -6.74 -1.87 -13.17
N GLN A 291 -6.30 -1.66 -11.93
CA GLN A 291 -4.94 -1.97 -11.47
C GLN A 291 -4.72 -3.46 -11.15
N GLY A 292 -5.72 -4.33 -11.37
CA GLY A 292 -5.65 -5.77 -11.09
C GLY A 292 -5.75 -6.13 -9.61
N LEU A 293 -6.34 -5.25 -8.79
CA LEU A 293 -6.54 -5.39 -7.33
C LEU A 293 -8.01 -5.66 -6.97
#